data_AF-A0A2V9GXR9-F1
#
_entry.id   AF-A0A2V9GXR9-F1
#
_cell.length_a   1.000
_cell.length_b   1.000
_cell.length_c   1.000
_cell.angle_alpha   90.00
_cell.angle_beta   90.00
_cell.angle_gamma   90.00
#
_symmetry.space_group_name_H-M   'P 1'
#
loop_
_entity.id
_entity.type
_entity.pdbx_description
1 polymer ?
#
loop_
_entity_poly.entity_id
_entity_poly.type
_entity_poly.pdbx_seq_one_letter_code
_entity_poly.pdbx_strand_id
1 'polypeptide(L)'
;MARYKVGNHNFSRRTFLKGMRWAPVLFLPAPIQALPFRPGTLQTSEDGQRSFPFADFRVNPHYPAKSPLNDVLGRVVPGADEYVTEKHAFEIMRILGEWSQGLKAAPPALAVLAKFLHASIEATPLVPTEEKTLRRESGIDVFRRWFSTPVVARRERFLEEIESYLAPIVHVETAEFEIVGIRQSAGSSPTVDLDIRYDLVGTRTDLGREERIGHWLTQWTRDEANPWRVLRWVATEEILSRAREPVFIDITSQALGQTESYKNQMVHGVDCWRTVLDGACGIDVYGNNGLAVGDFDGDGRDDLYVCQPAGLPNRLYRNRGDGTFEDVTEKSAVGVLDGSACALFADFDNKGLQDLLVVSGSGPLLFLNQGNGKFLLKRDAFQFARPPQGTFTHAAIADYDGDGRLDIYFCLYSYYVGLDQYHYPAPYFDAR
;
A
#
# COMPACT_ATOMS: atom_id res chain seq x y z
N MET A 1 -27.76 -25.96 -38.34
CA MET A 1 -27.96 -26.09 -36.89
C MET A 1 -26.77 -25.48 -36.17
N ALA A 2 -27.05 -24.74 -35.11
CA ALA A 2 -26.25 -23.64 -34.53
C ALA A 2 -24.77 -23.93 -34.24
N ARG A 3 -23.89 -23.02 -34.69
CA ARG A 3 -22.60 -22.76 -34.04
C ARG A 3 -22.80 -21.58 -33.09
N TYR A 4 -22.69 -21.84 -31.79
CA TYR A 4 -22.62 -20.83 -30.75
C TYR A 4 -21.40 -19.92 -30.99
N LYS A 5 -21.62 -18.64 -31.25
CA LYS A 5 -20.62 -17.58 -31.08
C LYS A 5 -20.51 -17.30 -29.58
N VAL A 6 -19.44 -17.75 -28.94
CA VAL A 6 -19.03 -17.27 -27.62
C VAL A 6 -18.21 -15.99 -27.83
N GLY A 7 -18.53 -14.95 -27.06
CA GLY A 7 -18.22 -13.55 -27.33
C GLY A 7 -16.75 -13.13 -27.22
N ASN A 8 -16.47 -11.97 -27.84
CA ASN A 8 -15.26 -11.18 -27.69
C ASN A 8 -14.85 -11.07 -26.21
N HIS A 9 -13.73 -11.67 -25.84
CA HIS A 9 -13.10 -11.44 -24.56
C HIS A 9 -12.11 -10.28 -24.66
N ASN A 10 -12.35 -9.30 -23.79
CA ASN A 10 -11.58 -8.11 -23.52
C ASN A 10 -10.19 -8.48 -23.00
N PHE A 11 -9.14 -8.27 -23.79
CA PHE A 11 -7.77 -8.45 -23.30
C PHE A 11 -6.90 -7.30 -23.80
N SER A 12 -6.52 -6.39 -22.89
CA SER A 12 -5.42 -5.44 -23.12
C SER A 12 -4.24 -5.84 -22.26
N ARG A 13 -3.00 -5.62 -22.73
CA ARG A 13 -1.78 -5.92 -21.98
C ARG A 13 -1.78 -5.21 -20.61
N ARG A 14 -2.33 -4.00 -20.55
CA ARG A 14 -2.49 -3.24 -19.31
C ARG A 14 -3.51 -3.88 -18.35
N THR A 15 -4.63 -4.41 -18.85
CA THR A 15 -5.61 -5.17 -18.04
C THR A 15 -4.99 -6.47 -17.51
N PHE A 16 -4.21 -7.17 -18.34
CA PHE A 16 -3.48 -8.37 -17.95
C PHE A 16 -2.43 -8.09 -16.86
N LEU A 17 -1.59 -7.06 -17.06
CA LEU A 17 -0.56 -6.67 -16.08
C LEU A 17 -1.15 -6.08 -14.78
N LYS A 18 -2.33 -5.43 -14.84
CA LYS A 18 -3.08 -4.97 -13.65
C LYS A 18 -3.72 -6.12 -12.87
N GLY A 19 -4.19 -7.18 -13.56
CA GLY A 19 -4.76 -8.38 -12.95
C GLY A 19 -3.75 -9.23 -12.16
N MET A 20 -2.45 -8.96 -12.30
CA MET A 20 -1.39 -9.61 -11.51
C MET A 20 -1.20 -9.00 -10.10
N ARG A 21 -2.05 -8.06 -9.65
CA ARG A 21 -2.05 -7.55 -8.28
C ARG A 21 -2.74 -8.54 -7.33
N TRP A 22 -1.98 -9.50 -6.81
CA TRP A 22 -2.42 -10.35 -5.70
C TRP A 22 -2.15 -9.60 -4.39
N ALA A 23 -3.21 -9.25 -3.67
CA ALA A 23 -3.16 -8.98 -2.23
C ALA A 23 -4.22 -9.89 -1.57
N PRO A 24 -3.84 -10.85 -0.71
CA PRO A 24 -4.81 -11.74 -0.09
C PRO A 24 -5.59 -11.02 1.02
N VAL A 25 -6.90 -11.21 1.03
CA VAL A 25 -7.86 -10.73 2.04
C VAL A 25 -7.84 -11.62 3.30
N LEU A 26 -6.67 -12.04 3.78
CA LEU A 26 -6.55 -13.01 4.89
C LEU A 26 -5.73 -12.55 6.10
N PHE A 27 -5.52 -11.24 6.28
CA PHE A 27 -5.01 -10.69 7.54
C PHE A 27 -6.09 -9.83 8.22
N LEU A 28 -6.96 -10.50 8.97
CA LEU A 28 -7.76 -9.85 10.03
C LEU A 28 -7.22 -10.40 11.36
N PRO A 29 -6.53 -9.60 12.18
CA PRO A 29 -6.30 -9.98 13.56
C PRO A 29 -7.63 -9.95 14.34
N ALA A 30 -7.82 -10.93 15.22
CA ALA A 30 -9.01 -11.06 16.08
C ALA A 30 -9.14 -9.89 17.06
N PRO A 31 -10.36 -9.55 17.55
CA PRO A 31 -10.55 -8.44 18.46
C PRO A 31 -10.01 -8.76 19.86
N ILE A 32 -9.25 -7.82 20.43
CA ILE A 32 -8.82 -7.85 21.83
C ILE A 32 -10.07 -7.64 22.71
N GLN A 33 -10.59 -8.72 23.31
CA GLN A 33 -11.59 -8.63 24.37
C GLN A 33 -10.88 -8.52 25.72
N ALA A 34 -11.00 -7.36 26.38
CA ALA A 34 -10.70 -7.24 27.80
C ALA A 34 -12.02 -7.27 28.61
N LEU A 35 -12.13 -8.21 29.55
CA LEU A 35 -13.18 -8.31 30.58
C LEU A 35 -12.57 -8.02 31.96
N PRO A 36 -13.37 -7.69 33.00
CA PRO A 36 -13.26 -6.40 33.67
C PRO A 36 -12.70 -6.50 35.10
N PHE A 37 -12.04 -5.45 35.56
CA PHE A 37 -11.83 -5.23 37.00
C PHE A 37 -12.20 -3.78 37.39
N ARG A 38 -12.96 -3.66 38.48
CA ARG A 38 -13.53 -2.41 39.02
C ARG A 38 -12.45 -1.45 39.54
N PRO A 39 -12.63 -0.12 39.38
CA PRO A 39 -11.64 0.87 39.77
C PRO A 39 -11.80 1.34 41.22
N GLY A 40 -10.66 1.50 41.91
CA GLY A 40 -10.51 2.38 43.06
C GLY A 40 -9.94 3.72 42.58
N THR A 41 -10.82 4.73 42.55
CA THR A 41 -10.60 6.19 42.53
C THR A 41 -9.22 6.73 42.17
N LEU A 42 -9.11 7.21 40.93
CA LEU A 42 -8.33 8.41 40.57
C LEU A 42 -9.24 9.30 39.72
N GLN A 43 -9.46 10.53 40.18
CA GLN A 43 -10.20 11.56 39.46
C GLN A 43 -9.42 11.94 38.20
N THR A 44 -9.88 11.48 37.04
CA THR A 44 -9.54 12.06 35.74
C THR A 44 -10.83 12.50 35.07
N SER A 45 -10.75 13.69 34.50
CA SER A 45 -11.82 14.46 33.85
C SER A 45 -12.67 13.64 32.88
N GLU A 46 -13.97 13.92 32.90
CA GLU A 46 -14.97 13.47 31.93
C GLU A 46 -14.62 13.93 30.51
N ASP A 47 -13.89 13.11 29.77
CA ASP A 47 -13.98 13.02 28.30
C ASP A 47 -13.56 11.60 27.90
N GLY A 48 -14.41 10.64 28.26
CA GLY A 48 -14.22 9.21 28.05
C GLY A 48 -14.54 8.80 26.62
N GLN A 49 -13.71 7.91 26.08
CA GLN A 49 -13.79 7.24 24.77
C GLN A 49 -13.26 8.03 23.55
N ARG A 50 -11.95 8.23 23.52
CA ARG A 50 -11.19 8.22 22.25
C ARG A 50 -10.14 7.12 22.28
N SER A 51 -10.59 5.89 22.47
CA SER A 51 -9.77 4.71 22.15
C SER A 51 -9.75 4.59 20.62
N PHE A 52 -8.55 4.49 20.04
CA PHE A 52 -8.31 4.37 18.61
C PHE A 52 -8.07 2.88 18.33
N PRO A 53 -9.10 2.07 17.96
CA PRO A 53 -8.90 0.64 17.73
C PRO A 53 -8.09 0.45 16.44
N PHE A 54 -6.82 0.03 16.58
CA PHE A 54 -5.91 -0.22 15.46
C PHE A 54 -6.37 -1.35 14.51
N ALA A 55 -7.32 -2.19 14.93
CA ALA A 55 -7.84 -3.32 14.16
C ALA A 55 -8.57 -2.91 12.86
N ASP A 56 -9.02 -1.64 12.74
CA ASP A 56 -9.81 -1.17 11.60
C ASP A 56 -9.01 -0.38 10.55
N PHE A 57 -7.67 -0.40 10.61
CA PHE A 57 -6.83 0.33 9.66
C PHE A 57 -6.39 -0.55 8.50
N ARG A 58 -6.70 -0.08 7.29
CA ARG A 58 -6.04 -0.54 6.07
C ARG A 58 -5.09 0.55 5.64
N VAL A 59 -3.80 0.34 5.87
CA VAL A 59 -2.75 1.19 5.29
C VAL A 59 -2.66 0.80 3.82
N ASN A 60 -3.08 1.69 2.92
CA ASN A 60 -2.68 1.62 1.52
C ASN A 60 -1.42 2.50 1.40
N PRO A 61 -0.21 1.92 1.44
CA PRO A 61 0.99 2.72 1.27
C PRO A 61 0.93 3.41 -0.09
N HIS A 62 0.90 4.74 -0.07
CA HIS A 62 1.19 5.53 -1.25
C HIS A 62 2.70 5.43 -1.44
N TYR A 63 3.15 4.55 -2.34
CA TYR A 63 4.55 4.49 -2.73
C TYR A 63 4.84 5.70 -3.64
N PRO A 64 5.57 6.73 -3.19
CA PRO A 64 6.01 7.82 -4.08
C PRO A 64 7.05 7.34 -5.10
N ALA A 65 7.44 6.06 -5.06
CA ALA A 65 8.34 5.45 -6.02
C ALA A 65 7.72 5.47 -7.41
N LYS A 66 8.40 6.12 -8.35
CA LYS A 66 8.06 6.13 -9.77
C LYS A 66 7.88 4.69 -10.23
N SER A 67 6.70 4.35 -10.78
CA SER A 67 6.42 3.00 -11.25
C SER A 67 7.50 2.55 -12.25
N PRO A 68 8.23 1.45 -12.00
CA PRO A 68 9.24 0.94 -12.93
C PRO A 68 8.62 0.51 -14.27
N LEU A 69 7.32 0.21 -14.27
CA LEU A 69 6.56 -0.04 -15.49
C LEU A 69 6.43 1.21 -16.36
N ASN A 70 6.38 2.41 -15.78
CA ASN A 70 6.28 3.65 -16.57
C ASN A 70 7.54 3.89 -17.40
N ASP A 71 8.72 3.52 -16.90
CA ASP A 71 9.99 3.66 -17.62
C ASP A 71 10.12 2.64 -18.76
N VAL A 72 9.50 1.46 -18.62
CA VAL A 72 9.41 0.45 -19.69
C VAL A 72 8.37 0.85 -20.74
N LEU A 73 7.17 1.29 -20.31
CA LEU A 73 6.11 1.75 -21.20
C LEU A 73 6.54 3.00 -21.98
N GLY A 74 7.35 3.88 -21.40
CA GLY A 74 7.91 5.05 -22.09
C GLY A 74 8.88 4.72 -23.22
N ARG A 75 9.39 3.48 -23.30
CA ARG A 75 10.26 3.01 -24.40
C ARG A 75 9.49 2.47 -25.60
N VAL A 76 8.17 2.30 -25.48
CA VAL A 76 7.30 1.83 -26.58
C VAL A 76 6.39 2.99 -26.97
N VAL A 77 6.39 3.36 -28.26
CA VAL A 77 5.50 4.40 -28.76
C VAL A 77 4.06 3.90 -28.67
N PRO A 78 3.15 4.55 -27.91
CA PRO A 78 1.77 4.10 -27.77
C PRO A 78 1.06 4.00 -29.12
N GLY A 79 0.47 2.83 -29.42
CA GLY A 79 -0.19 2.53 -30.70
C GLY A 79 0.77 2.29 -31.87
N ALA A 80 2.04 2.00 -31.62
CA ALA A 80 2.96 1.46 -32.64
C ALA A 80 2.71 -0.03 -32.95
N ASP A 81 1.85 -0.68 -32.17
CA ASP A 81 1.30 -2.01 -32.37
C ASP A 81 -0.22 -1.95 -32.60
N GLU A 82 -0.89 -3.09 -32.64
CA GLU A 82 -2.33 -3.18 -32.91
C GLU A 82 -3.22 -2.63 -31.76
N TYR A 83 -2.64 -2.18 -30.64
CA TYR A 83 -3.37 -1.70 -29.46
C TYR A 83 -3.67 -0.20 -29.51
N VAL A 84 -4.51 0.21 -30.46
CA VAL A 84 -4.91 1.62 -30.70
C VAL A 84 -5.48 2.30 -29.44
N THR A 85 -6.17 1.57 -28.57
CA THR A 85 -6.70 2.09 -27.30
C THR A 85 -5.60 2.58 -26.35
N GLU A 86 -4.39 2.01 -26.39
CA GLU A 86 -3.28 2.47 -25.54
C GLU A 86 -2.81 3.86 -25.93
N LYS A 87 -2.78 4.16 -27.23
CA LYS A 87 -2.52 5.51 -27.74
C LYS A 87 -3.56 6.51 -27.23
N HIS A 88 -4.83 6.17 -27.31
CA HIS A 88 -5.92 7.04 -26.84
C HIS A 88 -5.83 7.27 -25.33
N ALA A 89 -5.59 6.22 -24.55
CA ALA A 89 -5.39 6.33 -23.11
C ALA A 89 -4.18 7.22 -22.77
N PHE A 90 -3.06 7.09 -23.49
CA PHE A 90 -1.88 7.93 -23.29
C PHE A 90 -2.17 9.42 -23.59
N GLU A 91 -2.83 9.71 -24.72
CA GLU A 91 -3.21 11.07 -25.10
C GLU A 91 -4.15 11.71 -24.06
N ILE A 92 -5.16 10.97 -23.59
CA ILE A 92 -6.13 11.47 -22.59
C ILE A 92 -5.48 11.60 -21.20
N MET A 93 -4.60 10.68 -20.80
CA MET A 93 -3.87 10.79 -19.53
C MET A 93 -2.98 12.04 -19.46
N ARG A 94 -2.45 12.51 -20.60
CA ARG A 94 -1.73 13.80 -20.63
C ARG A 94 -2.64 14.97 -20.30
N ILE A 95 -3.85 15.00 -20.87
CA ILE A 95 -4.86 16.02 -20.60
C ILE A 95 -5.27 16.02 -19.12
N LEU A 96 -5.51 14.83 -18.57
CA LEU A 96 -5.81 14.66 -17.13
C LEU A 96 -4.62 15.09 -16.25
N GLY A 97 -3.39 14.82 -16.70
CA GLY A 97 -2.17 15.29 -16.03
C GLY A 97 -2.03 16.81 -16.01
N GLU A 98 -2.38 17.49 -17.12
CA GLU A 98 -2.42 18.95 -17.16
C GLU A 98 -3.48 19.52 -16.18
N TRP A 99 -4.65 18.89 -16.10
CA TRP A 99 -5.68 19.30 -15.14
C TRP A 99 -5.26 19.02 -13.69
N SER A 100 -4.61 17.88 -13.43
CA SER A 100 -4.00 17.55 -12.13
C SER A 100 -3.03 18.65 -11.67
N GLN A 101 -2.11 19.07 -12.53
CA GLN A 101 -1.19 20.16 -12.21
C GLN A 101 -1.93 21.49 -11.99
N GLY A 102 -2.95 21.77 -12.80
CA GLY A 102 -3.83 22.92 -12.64
C GLY A 102 -4.50 22.94 -11.26
N LEU A 103 -5.10 21.82 -10.84
CA LEU A 103 -5.77 21.68 -9.54
C LEU A 103 -4.82 21.92 -8.37
N LYS A 104 -3.59 21.38 -8.44
CA LYS A 104 -2.57 21.57 -7.41
C LYS A 104 -2.04 23.02 -7.35
N ALA A 105 -2.02 23.73 -8.47
CA ALA A 105 -1.58 25.12 -8.53
C ALA A 105 -2.65 26.12 -8.07
N ALA A 106 -3.89 25.94 -8.53
CA ALA A 106 -5.01 26.84 -8.23
C ALA A 106 -6.38 26.16 -8.43
N PRO A 107 -6.98 25.56 -7.39
CA PRO A 107 -8.30 24.95 -7.50
C PRO A 107 -9.40 26.00 -7.75
N PRO A 108 -10.46 25.69 -8.51
CA PRO A 108 -10.77 24.38 -9.12
C PRO A 108 -10.13 24.15 -10.51
N ALA A 109 -9.25 25.05 -10.96
CA ALA A 109 -8.55 24.98 -12.26
C ALA A 109 -9.47 24.82 -13.49
N LEU A 110 -10.64 25.48 -13.46
CA LEU A 110 -11.70 25.34 -14.47
C LEU A 110 -11.24 25.71 -15.89
N ALA A 111 -10.26 26.61 -16.03
CA ALA A 111 -9.73 27.00 -17.33
C ALA A 111 -9.04 25.84 -18.07
N VAL A 112 -8.41 24.90 -17.35
CA VAL A 112 -7.81 23.70 -17.96
C VAL A 112 -8.91 22.72 -18.32
N LEU A 113 -9.85 22.48 -17.39
CA LEU A 113 -11.01 21.62 -17.60
C LEU A 113 -11.81 22.04 -18.84
N ALA A 114 -12.14 23.33 -18.96
CA ALA A 114 -12.94 23.88 -20.05
C ALA A 114 -12.37 23.63 -21.45
N LYS A 115 -11.05 23.43 -21.59
CA LYS A 115 -10.38 23.16 -22.89
C LYS A 115 -10.75 21.81 -23.47
N PHE A 116 -11.04 20.83 -22.61
CA PHE A 116 -11.33 19.46 -23.04
C PHE A 116 -12.77 19.03 -22.74
N LEU A 117 -13.67 19.95 -22.38
CA LEU A 117 -15.11 19.67 -22.34
C LEU A 117 -15.75 20.01 -23.69
N HIS A 118 -16.59 19.10 -24.20
CA HIS A 118 -17.41 19.41 -25.36
C HIS A 118 -18.51 20.41 -24.99
N ALA A 119 -18.91 21.28 -25.93
CA ALA A 119 -19.93 22.30 -25.67
C ALA A 119 -21.30 21.68 -25.30
N SER A 120 -21.61 20.52 -25.90
CA SER A 120 -22.83 19.75 -25.67
C SER A 120 -22.66 18.65 -24.62
N ILE A 121 -21.70 18.77 -23.69
CA ILE A 121 -21.48 17.74 -22.67
C ILE A 121 -22.76 17.43 -21.90
N GLU A 122 -23.00 16.13 -21.69
CA GLU A 122 -24.01 15.60 -20.80
C GLU A 122 -23.33 15.06 -19.53
N ALA A 123 -23.62 15.69 -18.39
CA ALA A 123 -22.99 15.31 -17.14
C ALA A 123 -24.00 14.96 -16.05
N THR A 124 -23.53 14.13 -15.12
CA THR A 124 -24.18 13.89 -13.83
C THR A 124 -23.92 15.10 -12.92
N PRO A 125 -24.95 15.66 -12.25
CA PRO A 125 -24.72 16.62 -11.17
C PRO A 125 -23.77 16.05 -10.12
N LEU A 126 -22.85 16.87 -9.61
CA LEU A 126 -21.88 16.44 -8.59
C LEU A 126 -22.37 16.69 -7.17
N VAL A 127 -23.68 16.85 -7.03
CA VAL A 127 -24.40 16.84 -5.76
C VAL A 127 -24.81 15.39 -5.45
N PRO A 128 -24.36 14.81 -4.34
CA PRO A 128 -24.71 13.44 -3.99
C PRO A 128 -26.22 13.34 -3.70
N THR A 129 -26.87 12.32 -4.25
CA THR A 129 -28.29 12.01 -3.98
C THR A 129 -28.48 11.18 -2.73
N GLU A 130 -27.47 10.40 -2.36
CA GLU A 130 -27.46 9.60 -1.15
C GLU A 130 -26.06 9.68 -0.52
N GLU A 131 -26.02 9.76 0.81
CA GLU A 131 -24.78 9.68 1.59
C GLU A 131 -24.99 8.71 2.75
N LYS A 132 -24.14 7.68 2.82
CA LYS A 132 -24.10 6.71 3.91
C LYS A 132 -22.84 6.91 4.73
N THR A 133 -23.00 7.08 6.03
CA THR A 133 -21.87 7.07 6.97
C THR A 133 -21.30 5.65 7.07
N LEU A 134 -19.99 5.51 6.84
CA LEU A 134 -19.25 4.25 7.03
C LEU A 134 -18.51 4.22 8.37
N ARG A 135 -17.97 5.37 8.82
CA ARG A 135 -17.23 5.52 10.08
C ARG A 135 -17.31 6.97 10.58
N ARG A 136 -17.39 7.18 11.90
CA ARG A 136 -17.26 8.49 12.57
C ARG A 136 -16.58 8.35 13.92
N GLU A 137 -15.41 7.72 13.92
CA GLU A 137 -14.70 7.37 15.14
C GLU A 137 -13.24 7.76 15.01
N SER A 138 -12.67 8.13 16.16
CA SER A 138 -11.23 8.37 16.29
C SER A 138 -10.71 9.51 15.40
N GLY A 139 -11.50 10.56 15.18
CA GLY A 139 -11.08 11.76 14.44
C GLY A 139 -11.18 11.66 12.92
N ILE A 140 -11.65 10.53 12.37
CA ILE A 140 -11.89 10.33 10.94
C ILE A 140 -13.37 10.03 10.69
N ASP A 141 -13.98 10.86 9.85
CA ASP A 141 -15.33 10.65 9.34
C ASP A 141 -15.25 10.13 7.90
N VAL A 142 -15.82 8.95 7.64
CA VAL A 142 -15.82 8.31 6.31
C VAL A 142 -17.25 8.13 5.83
N PHE A 143 -17.51 8.55 4.59
CA PHE A 143 -18.81 8.51 3.94
C PHE A 143 -18.71 7.82 2.59
N ARG A 144 -19.74 7.08 2.21
CA ARG A 144 -19.98 6.65 0.83
C ARG A 144 -21.08 7.52 0.24
N ARG A 145 -20.87 8.01 -0.97
CA ARG A 145 -21.80 8.88 -1.67
C ARG A 145 -22.15 8.31 -3.04
N TRP A 146 -23.38 8.56 -3.46
CA TRP A 146 -23.88 8.18 -4.78
C TRP A 146 -24.44 9.39 -5.51
N PHE A 147 -24.32 9.38 -6.82
CA PHE A 147 -24.77 10.46 -7.70
C PHE A 147 -25.83 9.96 -8.69
N SER A 148 -26.74 10.84 -9.10
CA SER A 148 -27.86 10.50 -9.99
C SER A 148 -27.52 10.56 -11.48
N THR A 149 -28.08 9.65 -12.27
CA THR A 149 -28.07 9.66 -13.75
C THR A 149 -28.86 10.86 -14.37
N PRO A 150 -28.59 11.26 -15.63
CA PRO A 150 -28.06 12.58 -16.04
C PRO A 150 -29.08 13.74 -16.09
N VAL A 151 -28.70 14.94 -15.61
CA VAL A 151 -29.43 16.23 -15.83
C VAL A 151 -28.51 17.48 -15.72
N VAL A 152 -27.33 17.49 -16.33
CA VAL A 152 -26.62 18.75 -16.63
C VAL A 152 -26.28 18.77 -18.11
N ALA A 153 -27.06 19.53 -18.87
CA ALA A 153 -26.77 19.85 -20.27
C ALA A 153 -26.16 21.24 -20.34
N ARG A 154 -25.04 21.36 -21.06
CA ARG A 154 -24.18 22.55 -21.28
C ARG A 154 -22.93 22.58 -20.41
N ARG A 155 -21.82 22.89 -21.07
CA ARG A 155 -20.47 22.97 -20.50
C ARG A 155 -20.36 23.93 -19.32
N GLU A 156 -20.93 25.12 -19.44
CA GLU A 156 -20.80 26.19 -18.43
C GLU A 156 -21.41 25.77 -17.10
N ARG A 157 -22.59 25.15 -17.14
CA ARG A 157 -23.26 24.62 -15.95
C ARG A 157 -22.46 23.48 -15.30
N PHE A 158 -21.83 22.61 -16.10
CA PHE A 158 -20.99 21.55 -15.54
C PHE A 158 -19.70 22.10 -14.91
N LEU A 159 -19.15 23.20 -15.42
CA LEU A 159 -18.02 23.87 -14.78
C LEU A 159 -18.40 24.45 -13.41
N GLU A 160 -19.59 25.04 -13.28
CA GLU A 160 -20.14 25.54 -12.00
C GLU A 160 -20.37 24.39 -10.99
N GLU A 161 -20.80 23.21 -11.47
CA GLU A 161 -20.94 22.01 -10.64
C GLU A 161 -19.59 21.50 -10.11
N ILE A 162 -18.56 21.46 -10.96
CA ILE A 162 -17.20 21.10 -10.56
C ILE A 162 -16.65 22.11 -9.55
N GLU A 163 -16.87 23.40 -9.79
CA GLU A 163 -16.49 24.47 -8.85
C GLU A 163 -17.13 24.25 -7.48
N SER A 164 -18.45 24.02 -7.44
CA SER A 164 -19.20 23.77 -6.21
C SER A 164 -18.76 22.49 -5.51
N TYR A 165 -18.49 21.42 -6.28
CA TYR A 165 -18.01 20.14 -5.76
C TYR A 165 -16.63 20.29 -5.11
N LEU A 166 -15.72 21.06 -5.72
CA LEU A 166 -14.36 21.29 -5.22
C LEU A 166 -14.24 22.43 -4.20
N ALA A 167 -15.25 23.30 -4.09
CA ALA A 167 -15.24 24.48 -3.20
C ALA A 167 -14.82 24.20 -1.75
N PRO A 168 -15.12 23.03 -1.14
CA PRO A 168 -14.63 22.73 0.21
C PRO A 168 -13.12 22.59 0.33
N ILE A 169 -12.39 22.31 -0.77
CA ILE A 169 -10.95 22.07 -0.80
C ILE A 169 -10.24 23.35 -1.25
N VAL A 170 -9.52 23.98 -0.33
CA VAL A 170 -8.80 25.26 -0.56
C VAL A 170 -7.44 25.03 -1.20
N HIS A 171 -6.74 23.98 -0.79
CA HIS A 171 -5.46 23.59 -1.36
C HIS A 171 -5.48 22.11 -1.69
N VAL A 172 -5.24 21.77 -2.95
CA VAL A 172 -5.18 20.39 -3.43
C VAL A 172 -3.73 19.91 -3.40
N GLU A 173 -3.45 18.93 -2.55
CA GLU A 173 -2.13 18.30 -2.43
C GLU A 173 -2.00 17.14 -3.44
N THR A 174 -3.06 16.33 -3.55
CA THR A 174 -3.16 15.19 -4.45
C THR A 174 -4.31 15.38 -5.41
N ALA A 175 -4.04 15.19 -6.70
CA ALA A 175 -5.03 15.17 -7.76
C ALA A 175 -4.59 14.11 -8.77
N GLU A 176 -4.98 12.86 -8.54
CA GLU A 176 -4.56 11.75 -9.37
C GLU A 176 -5.75 11.18 -10.13
N PHE A 177 -5.50 10.83 -11.38
CA PHE A 177 -6.47 10.23 -12.26
C PHE A 177 -5.83 9.01 -12.89
N GLU A 178 -6.54 7.89 -12.92
CA GLU A 178 -6.08 6.67 -13.55
C GLU A 178 -7.17 6.07 -14.43
N ILE A 179 -6.88 5.89 -15.72
CA ILE A 179 -7.74 5.10 -16.60
C ILE A 179 -7.61 3.61 -16.21
N VAL A 180 -8.65 3.07 -15.61
CA VAL A 180 -8.76 1.66 -15.20
C VAL A 180 -9.50 0.80 -16.23
N GLY A 181 -10.25 1.42 -17.13
CA GLY A 181 -10.88 0.77 -18.28
C GLY A 181 -11.01 1.70 -19.49
N ILE A 182 -10.91 1.14 -20.69
CA ILE A 182 -11.12 1.86 -21.97
C ILE A 182 -11.84 0.96 -22.96
N ARG A 183 -12.86 1.50 -23.64
CA ARG A 183 -13.60 0.83 -24.71
C ARG A 183 -13.75 1.78 -25.88
N GLN A 184 -13.36 1.34 -27.08
CA GLN A 184 -13.56 2.13 -28.28
C GLN A 184 -14.89 1.77 -28.94
N SER A 185 -15.66 2.80 -29.30
CA SER A 185 -16.88 2.63 -30.10
C SER A 185 -16.53 2.56 -31.59
N ALA A 186 -17.23 1.71 -32.34
CA ALA A 186 -17.10 1.63 -33.79
C ALA A 186 -17.74 2.86 -34.45
N GLY A 187 -16.97 3.63 -35.21
CA GLY A 187 -17.45 4.85 -35.87
C GLY A 187 -16.36 5.51 -36.72
N SER A 188 -16.73 6.53 -37.50
CA SER A 188 -15.82 7.30 -38.35
C SER A 188 -14.90 8.23 -37.56
N SER A 189 -15.39 8.76 -36.42
CA SER A 189 -14.57 9.53 -35.46
C SER A 189 -14.23 8.65 -34.25
N PRO A 190 -12.96 8.66 -33.77
CA PRO A 190 -12.57 7.88 -32.61
C PRO A 190 -13.32 8.35 -31.36
N THR A 191 -14.19 7.49 -30.86
CA THR A 191 -14.94 7.69 -29.61
C THR A 191 -14.55 6.60 -28.63
N VAL A 192 -14.22 6.97 -27.39
CA VAL A 192 -13.84 6.04 -26.33
C VAL A 192 -14.63 6.28 -25.05
N ASP A 193 -15.10 5.19 -24.44
CA ASP A 193 -15.65 5.18 -23.09
C ASP A 193 -14.54 4.78 -22.11
N LEU A 194 -14.31 5.60 -21.09
CA LEU A 194 -13.30 5.39 -20.06
C LEU A 194 -13.94 5.18 -18.70
N ASP A 195 -13.32 4.31 -17.91
CA ASP A 195 -13.47 4.25 -16.46
C ASP A 195 -12.22 4.89 -15.84
N ILE A 196 -12.42 6.01 -15.15
CA ILE A 196 -11.36 6.81 -14.55
C ILE A 196 -11.54 6.74 -13.03
N ARG A 197 -10.58 6.13 -12.33
CA ARG A 197 -10.43 6.29 -10.88
C ARG A 197 -9.80 7.64 -10.60
N TYR A 198 -10.33 8.39 -9.64
CA TYR A 198 -9.71 9.61 -9.14
C TYR A 198 -9.36 9.52 -7.67
N ASP A 199 -8.37 10.32 -7.27
CA ASP A 199 -7.91 10.50 -5.90
C ASP A 199 -7.61 11.99 -5.68
N LEU A 200 -8.43 12.65 -4.87
CA LEU A 200 -8.31 14.06 -4.56
C LEU A 200 -8.07 14.23 -3.07
N VAL A 201 -6.90 14.74 -2.70
CA VAL A 201 -6.57 15.06 -1.29
C VAL A 201 -6.27 16.54 -1.18
N GLY A 202 -6.83 17.18 -0.17
CA GLY A 202 -6.52 18.56 0.09
C GLY A 202 -6.94 19.06 1.46
N THR A 203 -6.54 20.29 1.75
CA THR A 203 -6.94 21.00 2.97
C THR A 203 -8.22 21.77 2.72
N ARG A 204 -9.08 21.76 3.72
CA ARG A 204 -10.38 22.42 3.71
C ARG A 204 -10.30 23.83 4.29
N THR A 205 -11.36 24.59 4.12
CA THR A 205 -11.54 25.93 4.72
C THR A 205 -11.46 25.92 6.25
N ASP A 206 -11.82 24.80 6.88
CA ASP A 206 -11.77 24.59 8.33
C ASP A 206 -10.44 24.00 8.82
N LEU A 207 -9.39 24.03 7.98
CA LEU A 207 -8.07 23.43 8.22
C LEU A 207 -8.08 21.89 8.33
N GLY A 208 -9.23 21.25 8.19
CA GLY A 208 -9.34 19.80 8.09
C GLY A 208 -8.72 19.27 6.79
N ARG A 209 -8.42 17.97 6.77
CA ARG A 209 -8.04 17.24 5.56
C ARG A 209 -9.24 16.51 4.98
N GLU A 210 -9.31 16.49 3.67
CA GLU A 210 -10.32 15.75 2.93
C GLU A 210 -9.67 14.93 1.83
N GLU A 211 -10.06 13.66 1.75
CA GLU A 211 -9.72 12.76 0.66
C GLU A 211 -11.00 12.29 0.00
N ARG A 212 -11.02 12.29 -1.34
CA ARG A 212 -12.11 11.76 -2.15
C ARG A 212 -11.56 10.76 -3.16
N ILE A 213 -12.03 9.53 -3.06
CA ILE A 213 -11.68 8.45 -3.98
C ILE A 213 -12.96 7.97 -4.65
N GLY A 214 -13.02 8.01 -5.97
CA GLY A 214 -14.21 7.60 -6.70
C GLY A 214 -13.92 7.19 -8.13
N HIS A 215 -14.99 6.94 -8.87
CA HIS A 215 -14.95 6.56 -10.28
C HIS A 215 -15.81 7.48 -11.13
N TRP A 216 -15.30 7.83 -12.31
CA TRP A 216 -16.04 8.51 -13.35
C TRP A 216 -16.06 7.67 -14.62
N LEU A 217 -17.27 7.46 -15.14
CA LEU A 217 -17.47 6.89 -16.46
C LEU A 217 -17.59 8.05 -17.44
N THR A 218 -16.63 8.17 -18.35
CA THR A 218 -16.56 9.30 -19.28
C THR A 218 -16.55 8.82 -20.72
N GLN A 219 -17.23 9.56 -21.60
CA GLN A 219 -17.14 9.34 -23.04
C GLN A 219 -16.37 10.48 -23.68
N TRP A 220 -15.35 10.15 -24.45
CA TRP A 220 -14.48 11.09 -25.12
C TRP A 220 -14.60 10.91 -26.63
N THR A 221 -14.57 12.02 -27.35
CA THR A 221 -14.50 12.05 -28.81
C THR A 221 -13.33 12.89 -29.25
N ARG A 222 -12.87 12.61 -30.47
CA ARG A 222 -11.86 13.40 -31.15
C ARG A 222 -12.23 13.49 -32.62
N ASP A 223 -12.08 14.69 -33.18
CA ASP A 223 -12.16 14.93 -34.63
C ASP A 223 -10.76 15.13 -35.20
N GLU A 224 -10.57 14.96 -36.51
CA GLU A 224 -9.25 15.06 -37.16
C GLU A 224 -8.52 16.40 -36.90
N ALA A 225 -9.27 17.48 -36.62
CA ALA A 225 -8.74 18.82 -36.37
C ALA A 225 -8.69 19.24 -34.89
N ASN A 226 -9.29 18.48 -33.96
CA ASN A 226 -9.46 18.90 -32.57
C ASN A 226 -8.87 17.89 -31.57
N PRO A 227 -8.33 18.36 -30.42
CA PRO A 227 -7.91 17.46 -29.34
C PRO A 227 -9.11 16.72 -28.73
N TRP A 228 -8.84 15.67 -27.96
CA TRP A 228 -9.85 14.91 -27.22
C TRP A 228 -10.75 15.81 -26.38
N ARG A 229 -12.07 15.57 -26.45
CA ARG A 229 -13.08 16.27 -25.65
C ARG A 229 -14.06 15.30 -25.02
N VAL A 230 -14.50 15.60 -23.80
CA VAL A 230 -15.52 14.83 -23.08
C VAL A 230 -16.90 15.19 -23.60
N LEU A 231 -17.64 14.19 -24.07
CA LEU A 231 -19.05 14.26 -24.45
C LEU A 231 -19.98 13.90 -23.30
N ARG A 232 -19.56 12.96 -22.45
CA ARG A 232 -20.38 12.47 -21.34
C ARG A 232 -19.53 12.29 -20.10
N TRP A 233 -20.07 12.69 -18.94
CA TRP A 233 -19.42 12.51 -17.65
C TRP A 233 -20.41 11.97 -16.62
N VAL A 234 -20.21 10.73 -16.17
CA VAL A 234 -21.07 10.09 -15.19
C VAL A 234 -20.27 9.83 -13.92
N ALA A 235 -20.62 10.54 -12.85
CA ALA A 235 -20.17 10.19 -11.51
C ALA A 235 -21.06 9.07 -10.98
N THR A 236 -20.45 8.02 -10.44
CA THR A 236 -21.16 6.84 -9.94
C THR A 236 -21.22 6.88 -8.43
N GLU A 237 -20.07 6.69 -7.80
CA GLU A 237 -19.91 6.71 -6.36
C GLU A 237 -18.53 7.21 -5.95
N GLU A 238 -18.44 7.68 -4.71
CA GLU A 238 -17.18 8.05 -4.08
C GLU A 238 -17.15 7.66 -2.60
N ILE A 239 -15.94 7.48 -2.10
CA ILE A 239 -15.61 7.47 -0.68
C ILE A 239 -15.02 8.84 -0.36
N LEU A 240 -15.63 9.51 0.61
CA LEU A 240 -15.16 10.75 1.19
C LEU A 240 -14.62 10.44 2.59
N SER A 241 -13.34 10.72 2.82
CA SER A 241 -12.71 10.67 4.14
C SER A 241 -12.39 12.08 4.61
N ARG A 242 -12.75 12.42 5.86
CA ARG A 242 -12.45 13.70 6.48
C ARG A 242 -11.75 13.50 7.79
N ALA A 243 -10.68 14.26 7.99
CA ALA A 243 -10.01 14.39 9.27
C ALA A 243 -10.03 15.85 9.69
N ARG A 244 -10.38 16.12 10.95
CA ARG A 244 -10.42 17.51 11.48
C ARG A 244 -9.04 18.05 11.80
N GLU A 245 -8.09 17.15 11.98
CA GLU A 245 -6.69 17.39 12.33
C GLU A 245 -5.82 16.29 11.71
N PRO A 246 -4.48 16.42 11.68
CA PRO A 246 -3.60 15.34 11.24
C PRO A 246 -3.88 14.04 12.01
N VAL A 247 -4.20 12.97 11.29
CA VAL A 247 -4.51 11.65 11.87
C VAL A 247 -3.24 10.93 12.29
N PHE A 248 -2.22 11.01 11.44
CA PHE A 248 -0.91 10.40 11.66
C PHE A 248 0.16 11.47 11.53
N ILE A 249 1.16 11.36 12.39
CA ILE A 249 2.38 12.14 12.31
C ILE A 249 3.55 11.17 12.32
N ASP A 250 4.59 11.48 11.56
CA ASP A 250 5.84 10.72 11.63
C ASP A 250 6.57 11.08 12.93
N ILE A 251 6.63 10.11 13.84
CA ILE A 251 7.35 10.22 15.12
C ILE A 251 8.69 9.49 15.09
N THR A 252 9.10 8.90 13.96
CA THR A 252 10.27 8.02 13.88
C THR A 252 11.53 8.72 14.39
N SER A 253 11.76 9.96 13.95
CA SER A 253 12.90 10.76 14.42
C SER A 253 12.79 11.19 15.88
N GLN A 254 11.58 11.41 16.40
CA GLN A 254 11.39 11.69 17.82
C GLN A 254 11.63 10.44 18.68
N ALA A 255 11.17 9.29 18.23
CA ALA A 255 11.20 8.03 18.95
C ALA A 255 12.58 7.37 18.95
N LEU A 256 13.24 7.32 17.79
CA LEU A 256 14.51 6.63 17.58
C LEU A 256 15.69 7.57 17.40
N GLY A 257 15.46 8.86 17.14
CA GLY A 257 16.48 9.82 16.76
C GLY A 257 17.53 10.15 17.81
N GLN A 258 17.41 9.63 19.03
CA GLN A 258 18.49 9.71 20.04
C GLN A 258 19.42 8.50 20.02
N THR A 259 19.04 7.41 19.37
CA THR A 259 19.87 6.20 19.25
C THR A 259 20.93 6.37 18.15
N GLU A 260 22.16 5.93 18.41
CA GLU A 260 23.23 6.00 17.41
C GLU A 260 22.96 5.09 16.21
N SER A 261 22.38 3.91 16.45
CA SER A 261 22.00 2.99 15.38
C SER A 261 20.94 3.56 14.45
N TYR A 262 19.99 4.37 14.95
CA TYR A 262 19.08 5.08 14.04
C TYR A 262 19.85 6.07 13.16
N LYS A 263 20.63 6.96 13.80
CA LYS A 263 21.38 8.02 13.10
C LYS A 263 22.38 7.50 12.08
N ASN A 264 23.00 6.36 12.36
CA ASN A 264 24.12 5.83 11.58
C ASN A 264 23.73 4.64 10.70
N GLN A 265 22.60 3.98 10.97
CA GLN A 265 22.18 2.77 10.26
C GLN A 265 20.79 2.91 9.63
N MET A 266 19.76 3.19 10.43
CA MET A 266 18.36 3.09 9.99
C MET A 266 17.93 4.19 9.02
N VAL A 267 18.56 5.37 9.07
CA VAL A 267 18.26 6.48 8.13
C VAL A 267 18.76 6.22 6.70
N HIS A 268 19.57 5.17 6.50
CA HIS A 268 20.19 4.85 5.22
C HIS A 268 19.49 3.67 4.55
N GLY A 269 19.12 3.86 3.28
CA GLY A 269 18.56 2.79 2.44
C GLY A 269 19.62 1.82 1.91
N VAL A 270 19.16 0.72 1.32
CA VAL A 270 19.99 -0.33 0.69
C VAL A 270 21.01 0.24 -0.30
N ASP A 271 20.63 1.23 -1.11
CA ASP A 271 21.54 1.84 -2.09
C ASP A 271 22.76 2.48 -1.45
N CYS A 272 22.59 3.12 -0.28
CA CYS A 272 23.71 3.69 0.46
C CYS A 272 24.66 2.58 0.90
N TRP A 273 24.13 1.53 1.53
CA TRP A 273 24.94 0.44 2.09
C TRP A 273 25.68 -0.35 1.04
N ARG A 274 25.13 -0.50 -0.17
CA ARG A 274 25.81 -1.14 -1.31
C ARG A 274 27.03 -0.36 -1.81
N THR A 275 27.18 0.92 -1.45
CA THR A 275 28.39 1.71 -1.77
C THR A 275 29.46 1.64 -0.68
N VAL A 276 29.08 1.22 0.53
CA VAL A 276 29.94 1.21 1.72
C VAL A 276 30.42 -0.20 2.06
N LEU A 277 29.53 -1.18 1.98
CA LEU A 277 29.79 -2.57 2.34
C LEU A 277 30.30 -3.37 1.14
N ASP A 278 31.12 -4.38 1.43
CA ASP A 278 31.67 -5.25 0.40
C ASP A 278 30.55 -6.01 -0.33
N GLY A 279 30.64 -6.12 -1.65
CA GLY A 279 29.68 -6.89 -2.45
C GLY A 279 29.59 -8.36 -2.02
N ALA A 280 30.65 -8.91 -1.42
CA ALA A 280 30.68 -10.25 -0.84
C ALA A 280 29.69 -10.44 0.33
N CYS A 281 29.26 -9.35 0.99
CA CYS A 281 28.20 -9.42 1.99
C CYS A 281 26.85 -9.86 1.39
N GLY A 282 26.65 -9.72 0.07
CA GLY A 282 25.45 -10.23 -0.60
C GLY A 282 24.19 -9.41 -0.34
N ILE A 283 24.32 -8.09 -0.15
CA ILE A 283 23.18 -7.18 0.01
C ILE A 283 22.31 -7.21 -1.24
N ASP A 284 21.05 -7.64 -1.10
CA ASP A 284 20.07 -7.65 -2.18
C ASP A 284 19.62 -6.22 -2.56
N VAL A 285 19.28 -6.00 -3.83
CA VAL A 285 18.77 -4.74 -4.38
C VAL A 285 17.29 -4.51 -3.99
N TYR A 286 16.53 -5.57 -3.68
CA TYR A 286 15.09 -5.47 -3.49
C TYR A 286 14.66 -5.07 -2.07
N GLY A 287 15.57 -5.05 -1.08
CA GLY A 287 15.30 -4.53 0.27
C GLY A 287 14.16 -5.22 1.02
N ASN A 288 14.27 -6.52 1.24
CA ASN A 288 13.22 -7.39 1.78
C ASN A 288 13.26 -7.59 3.31
N ASN A 289 13.68 -6.59 4.09
CA ASN A 289 13.89 -6.75 5.53
C ASN A 289 12.58 -6.60 6.34
N GLY A 290 12.37 -7.51 7.27
CA GLY A 290 11.21 -7.53 8.16
C GLY A 290 11.36 -6.66 9.42
N LEU A 291 10.25 -6.49 10.13
CA LEU A 291 10.15 -5.91 11.47
C LEU A 291 9.32 -6.88 12.33
N ALA A 292 9.73 -7.09 13.57
CA ALA A 292 8.92 -7.73 14.60
C ALA A 292 8.60 -6.74 15.72
N VAL A 293 7.42 -6.89 16.31
CA VAL A 293 6.96 -6.13 17.46
C VAL A 293 6.56 -7.12 18.55
N GLY A 294 7.02 -6.89 19.78
CA GLY A 294 6.71 -7.76 20.91
C GLY A 294 7.32 -7.24 22.21
N ASP A 295 6.73 -7.62 23.34
CA ASP A 295 7.19 -7.28 24.69
C ASP A 295 8.21 -8.33 25.14
N PHE A 296 9.50 -8.09 24.85
CA PHE A 296 10.52 -9.10 25.08
C PHE A 296 11.03 -9.11 26.53
N ASP A 297 10.89 -8.03 27.27
CA ASP A 297 11.33 -7.95 28.67
C ASP A 297 10.18 -8.06 29.68
N GLY A 298 8.94 -8.17 29.22
CA GLY A 298 7.74 -8.40 30.03
C GLY A 298 7.29 -7.17 30.78
N ASP A 299 7.66 -5.97 30.32
CA ASP A 299 7.35 -4.70 30.98
C ASP A 299 5.98 -4.11 30.58
N GLY A 300 5.24 -4.82 29.73
CA GLY A 300 3.93 -4.46 29.22
C GLY A 300 3.96 -3.48 28.04
N ARG A 301 5.13 -3.21 27.45
CA ARG A 301 5.30 -2.34 26.29
C ARG A 301 5.88 -3.10 25.12
N ASP A 302 5.38 -2.77 23.93
CA ASP A 302 5.89 -3.33 22.70
C ASP A 302 7.27 -2.74 22.35
N ASP A 303 8.23 -3.64 22.10
CA ASP A 303 9.57 -3.37 21.60
C ASP A 303 9.68 -3.68 20.11
N LEU A 304 10.75 -3.21 19.47
CA LEU A 304 10.94 -3.33 18.02
C LEU A 304 12.21 -4.11 17.67
N TYR A 305 12.08 -5.18 16.89
CA TYR A 305 13.21 -5.86 16.27
C TYR A 305 13.24 -5.65 14.76
N VAL A 306 14.25 -4.94 14.26
CA VAL A 306 14.38 -4.54 12.86
C VAL A 306 15.42 -5.42 12.17
N CYS A 307 14.98 -6.20 11.18
CA CYS A 307 15.88 -6.96 10.32
C CYS A 307 16.64 -6.05 9.38
N GLN A 308 17.81 -6.51 8.93
CA GLN A 308 18.72 -5.72 8.12
C GLN A 308 19.31 -6.56 6.96
N PRO A 309 19.78 -5.88 5.90
CA PRO A 309 20.56 -6.52 4.87
C PRO A 309 21.83 -7.14 5.46
N ALA A 310 22.37 -8.13 4.75
CA ALA A 310 23.57 -8.83 5.16
C ALA A 310 24.77 -7.86 5.35
N GLY A 311 25.56 -8.09 6.39
CA GLY A 311 26.70 -7.25 6.78
C GLY A 311 26.35 -6.10 7.73
N LEU A 312 25.05 -5.88 8.01
CA LEU A 312 24.60 -4.97 9.05
C LEU A 312 23.94 -5.74 10.18
N PRO A 313 24.15 -5.37 11.45
CA PRO A 313 23.47 -6.02 12.55
C PRO A 313 21.99 -5.62 12.54
N ASN A 314 21.11 -6.61 12.64
CA ASN A 314 19.73 -6.41 13.07
C ASN A 314 19.68 -5.61 14.38
N ARG A 315 18.61 -4.86 14.61
CA ARG A 315 18.48 -3.97 15.78
C ARG A 315 17.31 -4.33 16.66
N LEU A 316 17.55 -4.45 17.97
CA LEU A 316 16.51 -4.54 19.00
C LEU A 316 16.42 -3.20 19.75
N TYR A 317 15.26 -2.56 19.65
CA TYR A 317 14.94 -1.30 20.32
C TYR A 317 13.93 -1.56 21.43
N ARG A 318 14.34 -1.31 22.68
CA ARG A 318 13.45 -1.37 23.85
C ARG A 318 12.67 -0.07 24.04
N ASN A 319 11.38 -0.17 24.26
CA ASN A 319 10.49 0.95 24.51
C ASN A 319 10.63 1.49 25.95
N ARG A 320 10.99 2.77 26.08
CA ARG A 320 11.18 3.40 27.39
C ARG A 320 9.88 3.82 28.08
N GLY A 321 8.74 3.75 27.37
CA GLY A 321 7.44 4.18 27.86
C GLY A 321 7.18 5.70 27.83
N ASP A 322 8.17 6.49 27.40
CA ASP A 322 8.08 7.95 27.26
C ASP A 322 7.97 8.38 25.78
N GLY A 323 7.69 7.44 24.88
CA GLY A 323 7.66 7.65 23.43
C GLY A 323 9.04 7.57 22.77
N THR A 324 10.10 7.23 23.51
CA THR A 324 11.45 7.02 22.98
C THR A 324 11.94 5.58 23.17
N PHE A 325 12.99 5.21 22.44
CA PHE A 325 13.54 3.86 22.43
C PHE A 325 15.03 3.83 22.80
N GLU A 326 15.49 2.70 23.34
CA GLU A 326 16.90 2.38 23.56
C GLU A 326 17.34 1.25 22.64
N ASP A 327 18.49 1.38 21.97
CA ASP A 327 19.12 0.23 21.30
C ASP A 327 19.75 -0.69 22.36
N VAL A 328 19.22 -1.91 22.48
CA VAL A 328 19.70 -2.95 23.39
C VAL A 328 20.31 -4.15 22.66
N THR A 329 20.50 -4.06 21.34
CA THR A 329 20.92 -5.15 20.44
C THR A 329 22.10 -5.96 20.97
N GLU A 330 23.20 -5.28 21.34
CA GLU A 330 24.42 -5.92 21.81
C GLU A 330 24.23 -6.54 23.19
N LYS A 331 23.54 -5.82 24.09
CA LYS A 331 23.25 -6.29 25.46
C LYS A 331 22.39 -7.56 25.42
N SER A 332 21.48 -7.65 24.46
CA SER A 332 20.54 -8.76 24.28
C SER A 332 21.08 -9.91 23.41
N ALA A 333 22.24 -9.74 22.78
CA ALA A 333 22.92 -10.74 21.94
C ALA A 333 22.13 -11.19 20.69
N VAL A 334 21.43 -10.26 20.04
CA VAL A 334 20.55 -10.54 18.88
C VAL A 334 20.92 -9.75 17.61
N GLY A 335 22.14 -9.21 17.55
CA GLY A 335 22.68 -8.50 16.38
C GLY A 335 23.09 -9.43 15.24
N VAL A 336 22.12 -10.08 14.60
CA VAL A 336 22.34 -10.98 13.45
C VAL A 336 22.88 -10.18 12.26
N LEU A 337 23.98 -10.66 11.67
CA LEU A 337 24.63 -10.04 10.49
C LEU A 337 24.19 -10.66 9.16
N ASP A 338 23.57 -11.85 9.20
CA ASP A 338 23.03 -12.48 8.01
C ASP A 338 21.81 -11.71 7.52
N GLY A 339 21.68 -11.57 6.20
CA GLY A 339 20.53 -10.92 5.59
C GLY A 339 19.24 -11.61 6.01
N SER A 340 18.35 -10.86 6.66
CA SER A 340 17.16 -11.39 7.30
C SER A 340 15.90 -10.72 6.81
N ALA A 341 14.91 -11.55 6.47
CA ALA A 341 13.70 -11.10 5.78
C ALA A 341 12.47 -11.07 6.70
N CYS A 342 12.53 -11.80 7.81
CA CYS A 342 11.42 -11.93 8.75
C CYS A 342 11.97 -12.14 10.16
N ALA A 343 11.27 -11.58 11.14
CA ALA A 343 11.45 -11.91 12.53
C ALA A 343 10.07 -11.99 13.19
N LEU A 344 9.93 -12.81 14.22
CA LEU A 344 8.69 -13.00 14.98
C LEU A 344 9.04 -13.16 16.46
N PHE A 345 8.29 -12.45 17.31
CA PHE A 345 8.29 -12.69 18.75
C PHE A 345 7.16 -13.66 19.11
N ALA A 346 7.47 -14.69 19.89
CA ALA A 346 6.48 -15.65 20.37
C ALA A 346 7.01 -16.50 21.53
N ASP A 347 6.13 -16.96 22.40
CA ASP A 347 6.46 -17.88 23.50
C ASP A 347 6.43 -19.33 23.01
N PHE A 348 7.52 -19.80 22.38
CA PHE A 348 7.55 -21.12 21.73
C PHE A 348 7.57 -22.29 22.71
N ASP A 349 8.00 -22.08 23.96
CA ASP A 349 8.04 -23.09 25.00
C ASP A 349 6.99 -22.90 26.10
N ASN A 350 6.03 -21.98 25.90
CA ASN A 350 4.93 -21.67 26.80
C ASN A 350 5.39 -21.34 28.24
N LYS A 351 6.51 -20.62 28.39
CA LYS A 351 7.07 -20.23 29.70
C LYS A 351 6.68 -18.82 30.15
N GLY A 352 5.88 -18.11 29.35
CA GLY A 352 5.48 -16.72 29.57
C GLY A 352 6.52 -15.69 29.14
N LEU A 353 7.52 -16.08 28.33
CA LEU A 353 8.54 -15.17 27.80
C LEU A 353 8.56 -15.27 26.27
N GLN A 354 8.47 -14.13 25.59
CA GLN A 354 8.54 -14.13 24.13
C GLN A 354 9.99 -14.38 23.69
N ASP A 355 10.22 -15.53 23.07
CA ASP A 355 11.43 -15.87 22.31
C ASP A 355 11.43 -15.12 20.97
N LEU A 356 12.58 -15.10 20.28
CA LEU A 356 12.75 -14.42 19.00
C LEU A 356 13.13 -15.42 17.90
N LEU A 357 12.28 -15.56 16.89
CA LEU A 357 12.59 -16.27 15.65
C LEU A 357 13.09 -15.25 14.63
N VAL A 358 14.27 -15.48 14.04
CA VAL A 358 14.81 -14.69 12.93
C VAL A 358 14.98 -15.59 11.72
N VAL A 359 14.45 -15.19 10.57
CA VAL A 359 14.56 -15.92 9.32
C VAL A 359 15.58 -15.22 8.42
N SER A 360 16.75 -15.83 8.28
CA SER A 360 17.79 -15.40 7.35
C SER A 360 17.86 -16.30 6.13
N GLY A 361 18.53 -15.84 5.08
CA GLY A 361 18.76 -16.66 3.89
C GLY A 361 19.56 -17.93 4.16
N SER A 362 20.40 -17.93 5.20
CA SER A 362 21.18 -19.08 5.67
C SER A 362 20.37 -20.11 6.48
N GLY A 363 19.18 -19.73 6.94
CA GLY A 363 18.28 -20.59 7.70
C GLY A 363 17.57 -19.86 8.84
N PRO A 364 16.58 -20.50 9.48
CA PRO A 364 15.93 -19.95 10.66
C PRO A 364 16.83 -20.04 11.90
N LEU A 365 16.82 -18.98 12.71
CA LEU A 365 17.53 -18.86 13.97
C LEU A 365 16.50 -18.67 15.09
N LEU A 366 16.51 -19.55 16.09
CA LEU A 366 15.66 -19.40 17.28
C LEU A 366 16.49 -18.94 18.47
N PHE A 367 16.15 -17.77 19.00
CA PHE A 367 16.74 -17.14 20.15
C PHE A 367 15.80 -17.29 21.35
N LEU A 368 16.21 -18.09 22.34
CA LEU A 368 15.44 -18.31 23.56
C LEU A 368 15.64 -17.16 24.54
N ASN A 369 14.56 -16.50 24.92
CA ASN A 369 14.56 -15.46 25.93
C ASN A 369 14.87 -16.06 27.31
N GLN A 370 15.88 -15.48 27.97
CA GLN A 370 16.35 -15.94 29.28
C GLN A 370 15.69 -15.20 30.46
N GLY A 371 14.77 -14.26 30.19
CA GLY A 371 14.07 -13.48 31.21
C GLY A 371 14.94 -12.44 31.92
N ASN A 372 16.16 -12.19 31.43
CA ASN A 372 17.10 -11.22 31.98
C ASN A 372 17.51 -10.15 30.95
N GLY A 373 16.67 -9.96 29.93
CA GLY A 373 16.93 -9.07 28.79
C GLY A 373 17.91 -9.62 27.76
N LYS A 374 18.36 -10.88 27.89
CA LYS A 374 19.23 -11.56 26.94
C LYS A 374 18.57 -12.75 26.30
N PHE A 375 19.06 -13.06 25.10
CA PHE A 375 18.68 -14.26 24.38
C PHE A 375 19.84 -15.25 24.27
N LEU A 376 19.48 -16.52 24.18
CA LEU A 376 20.39 -17.62 23.88
C LEU A 376 20.02 -18.24 22.54
N LEU A 377 20.95 -18.25 21.58
CA LEU A 377 20.74 -18.92 20.30
C LEU A 377 20.66 -20.45 20.51
N LYS A 378 19.52 -21.05 20.16
CA LYS A 378 19.32 -22.50 20.14
C LYS A 378 19.79 -23.06 18.79
N ARG A 379 21.05 -23.49 18.72
CA ARG A 379 21.72 -23.91 17.47
C ARG A 379 21.04 -25.08 16.73
N ASP A 380 20.44 -26.00 17.47
CA ASP A 380 19.78 -27.19 16.91
C ASP A 380 18.25 -27.10 17.01
N ALA A 381 17.70 -25.89 16.95
CA ALA A 381 16.26 -25.66 17.06
C ALA A 381 15.45 -26.31 15.94
N PHE A 382 16.04 -26.41 14.74
CA PHE A 382 15.34 -26.87 13.54
C PHE A 382 16.01 -28.10 12.94
N GLN A 383 15.27 -29.19 12.85
CA GLN A 383 15.71 -30.45 12.25
C GLN A 383 14.74 -30.83 11.15
N PHE A 384 15.07 -30.47 9.90
CA PHE A 384 14.21 -30.77 8.77
C PHE A 384 14.36 -32.22 8.33
N ALA A 385 13.23 -32.93 8.17
CA ALA A 385 13.20 -34.31 7.69
C ALA A 385 13.80 -34.47 6.30
N ARG A 386 13.80 -33.40 5.50
CA ARG A 386 14.46 -33.30 4.19
C ARG A 386 15.24 -31.99 4.14
N PRO A 387 16.38 -31.93 3.44
CA PRO A 387 17.06 -30.67 3.20
C PRO A 387 16.09 -29.63 2.61
N PRO A 388 15.99 -28.43 3.19
CA PRO A 388 15.15 -27.38 2.65
C PRO A 388 15.53 -27.05 1.20
N GLN A 389 14.53 -26.89 0.34
CA GLN A 389 14.73 -26.60 -1.08
C GLN A 389 14.47 -25.12 -1.33
N GLY A 390 15.52 -24.32 -1.26
CA GLY A 390 15.51 -22.88 -1.54
C GLY A 390 15.91 -22.01 -0.37
N THR A 391 15.78 -20.70 -0.53
CA THR A 391 16.16 -19.70 0.47
C THR A 391 14.97 -19.38 1.36
N PHE A 392 15.16 -19.36 2.68
CA PHE A 392 14.11 -18.93 3.61
C PHE A 392 13.82 -17.44 3.44
N THR A 393 12.54 -17.07 3.30
CA THR A 393 12.12 -15.68 3.09
C THR A 393 11.09 -15.20 4.11
N HIS A 394 10.34 -16.11 4.72
CA HIS A 394 9.34 -15.75 5.71
C HIS A 394 8.99 -16.92 6.63
N ALA A 395 8.33 -16.60 7.73
CA ALA A 395 7.67 -17.57 8.58
C ALA A 395 6.27 -17.09 8.97
N ALA A 396 5.36 -18.01 9.23
CA ALA A 396 4.12 -17.78 9.93
C ALA A 396 4.05 -18.73 11.13
N ILE A 397 3.46 -18.25 12.23
CA ILE A 397 3.26 -19.03 13.44
C ILE A 397 1.77 -19.12 13.77
N ALA A 398 1.33 -20.29 14.18
CA ALA A 398 -0.02 -20.55 14.66
C ALA A 398 -0.04 -21.88 15.40
N ASP A 399 -0.95 -22.05 16.37
CA ASP A 399 -1.33 -23.38 16.86
C ASP A 399 -2.27 -24.00 15.83
N TYR A 400 -1.70 -24.63 14.80
CA TYR A 400 -2.46 -25.06 13.62
C TYR A 400 -3.27 -26.33 13.90
N ASP A 401 -2.74 -27.21 14.74
CA ASP A 401 -3.40 -28.47 15.11
C ASP A 401 -4.20 -28.40 16.42
N GLY A 402 -4.08 -27.30 17.17
CA GLY A 402 -4.83 -27.06 18.40
C GLY A 402 -4.26 -27.80 19.62
N ASP A 403 -2.99 -28.21 19.59
CA ASP A 403 -2.33 -28.90 20.71
C ASP A 403 -1.84 -27.95 21.82
N GLY A 404 -2.00 -26.64 21.61
CA GLY A 404 -1.57 -25.59 22.54
C GLY A 404 -0.10 -25.22 22.43
N ARG A 405 0.63 -25.73 21.43
CA ARG A 405 1.97 -25.26 21.06
C ARG A 405 1.91 -24.53 19.72
N LEU A 406 2.86 -23.61 19.53
CA LEU A 406 2.96 -22.89 18.27
C LEU A 406 3.68 -23.76 17.23
N ASP A 407 3.02 -23.97 16.09
CA ASP A 407 3.62 -24.48 14.87
C ASP A 407 4.27 -23.33 14.08
N ILE A 408 5.28 -23.70 13.28
CA ILE A 408 5.98 -22.76 12.41
C ILE A 408 5.87 -23.25 10.96
N TYR A 409 5.31 -22.41 10.11
CA TYR A 409 5.30 -22.59 8.66
C TYR A 409 6.35 -21.68 8.02
N PHE A 410 7.39 -22.27 7.40
CA PHE A 410 8.41 -21.51 6.67
C PHE A 410 8.05 -21.36 5.20
N CYS A 411 8.18 -20.14 4.69
CA CYS A 411 8.14 -19.85 3.27
C CYS A 411 9.57 -19.84 2.72
N LEU A 412 9.80 -20.62 1.68
CA LEU A 412 11.05 -20.65 0.95
C LEU A 412 10.80 -20.18 -0.48
N TYR A 413 11.68 -19.31 -0.97
CA TYR A 413 11.66 -18.79 -2.33
C TYR A 413 13.01 -19.00 -2.99
N SER A 414 13.02 -19.11 -4.31
CA SER A 414 14.19 -19.42 -5.15
C SER A 414 14.74 -20.85 -4.98
N TYR A 415 14.70 -21.64 -6.06
CA TYR A 415 15.34 -22.96 -6.16
C TYR A 415 16.80 -22.86 -6.66
N TYR A 416 17.46 -21.71 -6.52
CA TYR A 416 18.76 -21.49 -7.13
C TYR A 416 19.90 -21.96 -6.22
N VAL A 417 20.29 -23.24 -6.34
CA VAL A 417 21.44 -23.82 -5.60
C VAL A 417 22.58 -24.23 -6.55
N GLY A 418 22.66 -23.62 -7.74
CA GLY A 418 23.79 -23.83 -8.66
C GLY A 418 23.47 -23.65 -10.14
N LEU A 419 24.51 -23.64 -10.96
CA LEU A 419 24.43 -23.56 -12.43
C LEU A 419 23.76 -24.80 -13.05
N ASP A 420 23.77 -25.91 -12.33
CA ASP A 420 23.43 -27.27 -12.79
C ASP A 420 21.91 -27.53 -12.82
N GLN A 421 21.13 -26.71 -12.12
CA GLN A 421 19.67 -26.80 -12.05
C GLN A 421 18.97 -25.94 -13.11
N TYR A 422 19.75 -25.31 -13.99
CA TYR A 422 19.24 -24.51 -15.10
C TYR A 422 18.92 -25.37 -16.31
N HIS A 423 17.75 -25.99 -16.31
CA HIS A 423 17.12 -26.40 -17.56
C HIS A 423 16.00 -25.41 -17.83
N TYR A 424 16.28 -24.37 -18.62
CA TYR A 424 15.17 -23.74 -19.33
C TYR A 424 14.50 -24.85 -20.14
N PRO A 425 13.18 -25.06 -20.05
CA PRO A 425 12.49 -25.84 -21.06
C PRO A 425 12.77 -25.16 -22.40
N ALA A 426 13.64 -25.80 -23.18
CA ALA A 426 14.03 -25.37 -24.49
C ALA A 426 13.48 -26.42 -25.47
N PRO A 427 12.52 -26.05 -26.32
CA PRO A 427 12.02 -24.69 -26.54
C PRO A 427 10.95 -24.23 -25.52
N TYR A 428 10.90 -22.92 -25.30
CA TYR A 428 10.08 -22.19 -24.32
C TYR A 428 8.55 -22.42 -24.42
N PHE A 429 8.08 -23.07 -25.48
CA PHE A 429 6.66 -23.33 -25.73
C PHE A 429 6.12 -24.66 -25.17
N ASP A 430 6.98 -25.51 -24.59
CA ASP A 430 6.58 -26.81 -24.02
C ASP A 430 6.47 -26.83 -22.48
N ALA A 431 6.49 -25.68 -21.82
CA ALA A 431 6.14 -25.59 -20.40
C ALA A 431 4.61 -25.77 -20.23
N ARG A 432 4.18 -26.98 -19.86
CA ARG A 432 2.79 -27.29 -19.48
C ARG A 432 2.52 -27.03 -18.02
#